data_AF-A0A7K1GH84-F1
#
_entry.id   AF-A0A7K1GH84-F1
#
_cell.length_a   1.000
_cell.length_b   1.000
_cell.length_c   1.000
_cell.angle_alpha   90.00
_cell.angle_beta   90.00
_cell.angle_gamma   90.00
#
_symmetry.space_group_name_H-M   'P 1'
#
loop_
_entity.id
_entity.type
_entity.pdbx_description
1 polymer ?
#
loop_
_entity_poly.entity_id
_entity_poly.type
_entity_poly.pdbx_seq_one_letter_code
_entity_poly.pdbx_strand_id
1 'polypeptide(L)' 'MSLRIAMETRQDVLVIRLQGELDHHTAEELRSKVDELLRTPNIRHIVLSLADLAFMDSSGIGVILG' A
#
# COMPACT_ATOMS: atom_id res chain seq x y z
N MET A 1 -0.75 -5.92 -16.15
CA MET A 1 0.15 -6.54 -15.14
C MET A 1 -0.55 -6.43 -13.80
N SER A 2 -0.38 -7.37 -12.88
CA SER A 2 -1.16 -7.40 -11.63
C SER A 2 -0.30 -7.05 -10.41
N LEU A 3 -0.80 -6.14 -9.58
CA LEU A 3 -0.26 -5.86 -8.26
C LEU A 3 -0.88 -6.83 -7.26
N ARG A 4 -0.05 -7.53 -6.48
CA ARG A 4 -0.49 -8.30 -5.31
C ARG A 4 -0.20 -7.48 -4.05
N ILE A 5 -1.23 -7.34 -3.22
CA ILE A 5 -1.19 -6.57 -2.00
C ILE A 5 -1.53 -7.49 -0.83
N ALA A 6 -0.58 -7.68 0.08
CA ALA A 6 -0.81 -8.37 1.34
C ALA A 6 -0.78 -7.36 2.48
N MET A 7 -1.78 -7.42 3.37
CA MET A 7 -1.95 -6.47 4.47
C MET A 7 -2.12 -7.25 5.77
N GLU A 8 -1.38 -6.86 6.80
CA GLU A 8 -1.52 -7.39 8.16
C GLU A 8 -1.44 -6.25 9.17
N THR A 9 -2.30 -6.27 10.19
CA THR A 9 -2.22 -5.32 11.30
C THR A 9 -1.52 -5.98 12.48
N ARG A 10 -0.47 -5.33 12.97
CA ARG A 10 0.29 -5.75 14.15
C ARG A 10 0.24 -4.59 15.16
N GLN A 11 -0.58 -4.75 16.20
CA GLN A 11 -0.84 -3.68 17.19
C GLN A 11 -1.37 -2.41 16.51
N ASP A 12 -0.61 -1.31 16.55
CA ASP A 12 -0.92 -0.03 15.93
C ASP A 12 -0.21 0.20 14.59
N VAL A 13 0.40 -0.86 14.03
CA VAL A 13 1.15 -0.84 12.78
C VAL A 13 0.40 -1.62 11.69
N LEU A 14 0.11 -0.95 10.58
CA LEU A 14 -0.33 -1.59 9.34
C LEU A 14 0.89 -1.96 8.49
N VAL A 15 1.11 -3.25 8.25
CA VAL A 15 2.17 -3.73 7.37
C VAL A 15 1.57 -4.07 6.01
N ILE A 16 2.07 -3.42 4.96
CA ILE A 16 1.63 -3.57 3.58
C ILE A 16 2.81 -4.13 2.78
N ARG A 17 2.60 -5.25 2.09
CA ARG A 17 3.61 -5.87 1.20
C ARG A 17 3.10 -5.82 -0.22
N LEU A 18 3.90 -5.21 -1.09
CA LEU A 18 3.60 -5.06 -2.51
C LEU A 18 4.47 -6.02 -3.32
N GLN A 19 3.85 -6.73 -4.25
CA GLN A 19 4.53 -7.58 -5.22
C GLN A 19 3.94 -7.35 -6.62
N GLY A 20 4.80 -7.09 -7.60
CA GLY A 20 4.39 -6.75 -8.97
C GLY A 20 4.71 -5.31 -9.34
N GLU A 21 3.78 -4.61 -10.00
CA GLU A 21 4.00 -3.25 -10.51
C GLU A 21 3.03 -2.27 -9.86
N LEU A 22 3.55 -1.12 -9.42
CA LEU A 22 2.77 0.00 -8.90
C LEU A 22 2.77 1.15 -9.92
N ASP A 23 1.71 1.21 -10.71
CA ASP A 23 1.43 2.19 -11.76
C ASP A 23 0.18 3.02 -11.43
N HIS A 24 -0.19 3.96 -12.30
CA HIS A 24 -1.41 4.77 -12.14
C HIS A 24 -2.69 3.95 -11.83
N HIS A 25 -2.86 2.78 -12.42
CA HIS A 25 -4.09 1.99 -12.24
C HIS A 25 -4.09 1.26 -10.88
N THR A 26 -2.98 0.61 -10.55
CA THR A 26 -2.80 -0.18 -9.32
C THR A 26 -2.60 0.70 -8.08
N ALA A 27 -2.14 1.94 -8.27
CA ALA A 27 -2.07 2.99 -7.26
C ALA A 27 -3.45 3.29 -6.63
N GLU A 28 -4.50 3.43 -7.45
CA GLU A 28 -5.85 3.73 -6.96
C GLU A 28 -6.45 2.56 -6.16
N GLU A 29 -6.15 1.32 -6.58
CA GLU A 29 -6.52 0.11 -5.83
C GLU A 29 -5.84 0.08 -4.46
N LEU A 30 -4.54 0.34 -4.41
CA LEU A 30 -3.78 0.40 -3.16
C LEU A 30 -4.34 1.47 -2.23
N ARG A 31 -4.58 2.68 -2.74
CA ARG A 31 -5.17 3.81 -2.00
C ARG A 31 -6.49 3.41 -1.36
N SER A 32 -7.42 2.85 -2.14
CA SER A 32 -8.74 2.47 -1.66
C SER A 32 -8.67 1.47 -0.50
N LYS A 33 -7.79 0.47 -0.61
CA LYS A 33 -7.60 -0.55 0.45
C LYS A 33 -6.96 0.03 1.71
N VAL A 34 -5.96 0.89 1.55
CA VAL A 34 -5.29 1.55 2.69
C VAL A 34 -6.25 2.49 3.40
N ASP A 35 -7.00 3.31 2.67
CA ASP A 35 -8.00 4.23 3.22
C ASP A 35 -9.10 3.49 3.99
N GLU A 36 -9.52 2.31 3.54
CA GLU A 36 -10.46 1.46 4.26
C GLU A 36 -9.87 0.96 5.60
N LEU A 37 -8.62 0.49 5.59
CA LEU A 37 -7.96 -0.01 6.80
C LEU A 37 -7.62 1.10 7.79
N LEU A 38 -7.26 2.29 7.33
CA LEU A 38 -6.97 3.45 8.16
C LEU A 38 -8.21 4.01 8.88
N ARG A 39 -9.43 3.65 8.43
CA ARG A 39 -10.65 3.92 9.21
C ARG A 39 -10.75 3.06 10.46
N THR A 40 -9.96 1.99 10.55
CA THR A 40 -9.92 1.14 11.75
C THR A 40 -9.28 1.94 12.89
N PRO A 41 -9.98 2.11 14.03
CA PRO A 41 -9.40 2.82 15.16
C PRO A 41 -8.12 2.10 15.62
N ASN A 42 -7.09 2.89 15.95
CA ASN A 42 -5.79 2.49 16.50
C ASN A 42 -4.65 2.19 15.51
N ILE A 43 -4.79 2.40 14.19
CA ILE A 43 -3.62 2.37 13.31
C ILE A 43 -2.90 3.73 13.36
N ARG A 44 -1.64 3.73 13.79
CA ARG A 44 -0.78 4.93 13.93
C ARG A 44 0.43 4.90 13.00
N HIS A 45 0.83 3.71 12.58
CA HIS A 45 2.05 3.49 11.81
C HIS A 45 1.76 2.66 10.57
N ILE A 46 2.50 2.94 9.50
CA ILE A 46 2.47 2.14 8.27
C ILE A 46 3.89 1.68 7.98
N VAL A 47 4.03 0.39 7.68
CA VAL A 47 5.24 -0.19 7.09
C VAL A 47 4.90 -0.63 5.68
N LEU A 48 5.49 0.03 4.69
CA LEU A 48 5.33 -0.31 3.28
C LEU A 48 6.56 -1.08 2.80
N SER A 49 6.40 -2.38 2.60
CA SER A 49 7.43 -3.27 2.08
C SER A 49 7.40 -3.29 0.55
N LEU A 50 8.42 -2.71 -0.06
CA LEU A 50 8.63 -2.66 -1.51
C LEU A 50 9.63 -3.71 -2.02
N ALA A 51 10.04 -4.65 -1.15
CA ALA A 51 11.10 -5.62 -1.44
C ALA A 51 10.84 -6.48 -2.70
N ASP A 52 9.58 -6.82 -2.97
CA ASP A 52 9.16 -7.63 -4.13
C ASP A 52 8.48 -6.78 -5.23
N LEU A 53 8.60 -5.46 -5.16
CA LEU A 53 8.05 -4.56 -6.17
C LEU A 53 9.00 -4.48 -7.36
N ALA A 54 8.51 -4.84 -8.54
CA ALA A 54 9.27 -4.85 -9.78
C ALA A 54 9.32 -3.47 -10.47
N PHE A 55 8.30 -2.64 -10.26
CA PHE A 55 8.20 -1.31 -10.88
C PHE A 55 7.38 -0.35 -10.03
N MET A 56 7.76 0.93 -10.04
CA MET A 56 7.00 2.04 -9.47
C MET A 56 7.14 3.28 -10.37
N ASP A 57 6.03 3.95 -10.69
CA ASP A 57 6.02 5.27 -11.34
C ASP A 57 5.75 6.41 -10.32
N SER A 58 5.59 7.64 -10.82
CA SER A 58 5.25 8.79 -9.97
C SER A 58 3.90 8.67 -9.26
N SER A 59 2.95 7.92 -9.83
CA SER A 59 1.63 7.69 -9.23
C SER A 59 1.75 6.89 -7.94
N GLY A 60 2.65 5.90 -7.91
CA GLY A 60 2.97 5.14 -6.71
C GLY A 60 3.49 5.99 -5.55
N ILE A 61 4.32 7.00 -5.85
CA ILE A 61 4.79 7.98 -4.85
C ILE A 61 3.63 8.87 -4.38
N GLY A 62 2.76 9.28 -5.30
CA GLY A 62 1.56 10.08 -4.98
C GLY A 62 0.67 9.40 -3.94
N VAL A 63 0.45 8.08 -4.05
CA VAL A 63 -0.34 7.31 -3.06
C VAL A 63 0.29 7.31 -1.68
N ILE A 64 1.62 7.34 -1.58
CA ILE A 64 2.32 7.34 -0.28
C ILE A 64 2.23 8.71 0.39
N LEU A 65 2.25 9.79 -0.39
CA LEU A 65 2.27 11.17 0.12
C LEU A 65 0.87 11.74 0.37
N GLY A 66 -0.15 11.28 -0.36
CA GLY A 66 -1.52 11.79 -0.30
C GLY A 66 -1.85 12.80 -1.41
#